data_AF-A0A3B8WFB1-F1
#
_entry.id   AF-A0A3B8WFB1-F1
#
_cell.length_a   1.000
_cell.length_b   1.000
_cell.length_c   1.000
_cell.angle_alpha   90.00
_cell.angle_beta   90.00
_cell.angle_gamma   90.00
#
_symmetry.space_group_name_H-M   'P 1'
#
loop_
_entity.id
_entity.type
_entity.pdbx_description
1 polymer ?
#
loop_
_entity_poly.entity_id
_entity_poly.type
_entity_poly.pdbx_seq_one_letter_code
_entity_poly.pdbx_strand_id
1 'polypeptide(L)' 'DKIAQMYSAIQTGGSLGMQTLDQCLERLLQKGLISREAARAKAKMPDNF' A
#
# COMPACT_ATOMS: atom_id res chain seq x y z
N ASP A 1 0.72 -8.12 -27.37
CA ASP A 1 -0.40 -8.83 -26.72
C ASP A 1 -0.15 -9.50 -25.38
N LYS A 2 0.88 -10.35 -25.18
CA LYS A 2 0.99 -11.16 -23.95
C LYS A 2 1.59 -10.47 -22.71
N ILE A 3 1.85 -9.16 -22.76
CA ILE A 3 2.42 -8.41 -21.61
C ILE A 3 1.29 -7.77 -20.78
N ALA A 4 0.19 -7.35 -21.42
CA ALA A 4 -0.95 -6.76 -20.73
C ALA A 4 -1.67 -7.76 -19.80
N GLN A 5 -1.74 -9.03 -20.20
CA GLN A 5 -2.33 -10.09 -19.36
C GLN A 5 -1.51 -10.43 -18.11
N MET A 6 -0.21 -10.10 -18.10
CA MET A 6 0.64 -10.30 -16.91
C MET A 6 0.26 -9.32 -15.79
N TYR A 7 -0.15 -8.10 -16.14
CA TYR A 7 -0.69 -7.13 -15.19
C TYR A 7 -2.04 -7.58 -14.61
N SER A 8 -2.87 -8.28 -15.37
CA SER A 8 -4.20 -8.74 -14.93
C SER A 8 -4.14 -9.84 -13.86
N ALA A 9 -3.14 -10.73 -13.94
CA ALA A 9 -2.95 -11.80 -12.94
C ALA A 9 -2.43 -11.23 -11.60
N ILE A 10 -1.65 -10.16 -11.64
CA ILE A 10 -1.15 -9.48 -10.43
C ILE A 10 -2.22 -8.55 -9.84
N GLN A 11 -3.11 -7.99 -10.67
CA GLN A 11 -4.23 -7.17 -10.21
C GLN A 11 -5.32 -7.98 -9.48
N THR A 12 -5.38 -9.30 -9.70
CA THR A 12 -6.16 -10.27 -8.89
C THR A 12 -5.32 -11.02 -7.86
N GLY A 13 -4.05 -10.63 -7.68
CA GLY A 13 -3.13 -11.13 -6.65
C GLY A 13 -3.40 -10.59 -5.24
N GLY A 14 -4.61 -10.10 -4.96
CA GLY A 14 -5.05 -9.79 -3.58
C GLY A 14 -5.01 -11.00 -2.64
N SER A 15 -4.77 -12.19 -3.18
CA SER A 15 -4.70 -13.46 -2.45
C SER A 15 -3.33 -13.79 -1.84
N LEU A 16 -2.28 -12.97 -2.04
CA LEU A 16 -0.92 -13.27 -1.53
C LEU A 16 -0.37 -12.24 -0.53
N GLY A 17 -1.23 -11.46 0.14
CA GLY A 17 -0.80 -10.57 1.24
C GLY A 17 0.23 -9.50 0.85
N MET A 18 0.44 -9.26 -0.45
CA MET A 18 1.33 -8.22 -0.94
C MET A 18 0.64 -6.87 -0.76
N GLN A 19 1.05 -6.18 0.31
CA GLN A 19 0.58 -4.87 0.66
C GLN A 19 1.76 -3.90 0.52
N THR A 20 1.54 -2.75 -0.12
CA THR A 20 2.58 -1.73 -0.19
C THR A 20 2.84 -1.15 1.21
N LEU A 21 4.02 -0.55 1.40
CA LEU A 21 4.32 0.16 2.64
C LEU A 21 3.26 1.23 2.93
N ASP A 22 2.82 1.95 1.90
CA ASP A 22 1.83 3.01 2.04
C ASP A 22 0.46 2.45 2.49
N GLN A 23 0.00 1.35 1.89
CA GLN A 23 -1.22 0.65 2.34
C GLN A 23 -1.09 0.14 3.79
N CYS A 24 0.12 -0.27 4.21
CA CYS A 24 0.36 -0.68 5.60
C CYS A 24 0.20 0.49 6.57
N LEU A 25 0.86 1.61 6.24
CA LEU A 25 0.83 2.81 7.05
C LEU A 25 -0.58 3.39 7.11
N GLU A 26 -1.34 3.32 6.01
CA GLU A 26 -2.73 3.80 5.98
C GLU A 26 -3.61 2.96 6.89
N ARG A 27 -3.45 1.63 6.85
CA ARG A 27 -4.16 0.72 7.75
C ARG A 27 -3.78 0.92 9.22
N LEU A 28 -2.52 1.21 9.51
CA LEU A 28 -2.06 1.51 10.87
C LEU A 28 -2.61 2.85 11.37
N LEU A 29 -2.67 3.86 10.50
CA LEU A 29 -3.24 5.17 10.78
C LEU A 29 -4.76 5.07 11.02
N GLN A 30 -5.48 4.34 10.17
CA GLN A 30 -6.92 4.07 10.33
C GLN A 30 -7.23 3.35 11.65
N LYS A 31 -6.32 2.49 12.12
CA LYS A 31 -6.43 1.82 13.42
C LYS A 31 -6.02 2.72 14.60
N GLY A 32 -5.52 3.93 14.36
CA GLY A 32 -5.00 4.83 15.40
C GLY A 32 -3.73 4.33 16.09
N LEU A 33 -3.02 3.37 15.47
CA LEU A 33 -1.79 2.79 16.04
C LEU A 33 -0.57 3.69 15.79
N ILE A 34 -0.65 4.57 14.79
CA ILE A 34 0.37 5.56 14.47
C ILE A 34 -0.30 6.92 14.22
N SER A 35 0.46 8.01 14.41
CA SER A 35 0.01 9.36 14.05
C SER A 35 0.29 9.66 12.58
N ARG A 36 -0.39 10.66 12.00
CA ARG A 36 -0.17 11.07 10.59
C ARG A 36 1.28 11.48 10.35
N GLU A 37 1.90 12.15 11.31
CA GLU A 37 3.29 12.59 11.23
C GLU A 37 4.24 11.38 11.18
N ALA A 38 3.97 10.35 12.00
CA ALA A 38 4.74 9.10 12.02
C ALA A 38 4.57 8.31 10.70
N ALA A 39 3.36 8.29 10.14
CA ALA A 39 3.11 7.70 8.84
C ALA A 39 3.89 8.44 7.74
N ARG A 40 3.80 9.77 7.68
CA ARG A 40 4.53 10.62 6.72
C ARG A 40 6.05 10.48 6.79
N ALA A 41 6.60 10.39 8.00
CA ALA A 41 8.05 10.24 8.18
C ALA A 41 8.60 8.90 7.67
N LYS A 42 7.74 7.89 7.51
CA LYS A 42 8.11 6.53 7.05
C LYS A 42 7.58 6.21 5.66
N ALA A 43 6.58 6.94 5.19
CA ALA A 43 6.00 6.80 3.87
C ALA A 43 7.01 7.17 2.79
N LYS A 44 6.93 6.47 1.65
CA LYS A 44 7.72 6.84 0.48
C LYS A 44 7.14 8.08 -0.20
N MET A 45 5.84 8.31 -0.05
CA MET A 45 5.11 9.49 -0.52
C MET A 45 4.35 10.13 0.65
N PRO A 46 4.97 11.06 1.39
CA PRO A 46 4.35 11.71 2.54
C PRO A 46 3.10 12.54 2.20
N ASP A 47 2.94 13.01 0.96
CA ASP A 47 1.73 13.70 0.51
C ASP A 47 0.45 12.83 0.56
N ASN A 48 0.60 11.51 0.63
CA ASN A 48 -0.52 10.57 0.57
C ASN A 48 -1.17 10.25 1.94
N PHE A 49 -0.71 10.90 3.03
CA PHE A 49 -1.09 10.62 4.44
C PHE A 49 -1.66 11.81 5.18
#